data_AF-A0A529PC50-F1
#
_entry.id   AF-A0A529PC50-F1
#
_cell.length_a   1.000
_cell.length_b   1.000
_cell.length_c   1.000
_cell.angle_alpha   90.00
_cell.angle_beta   90.00
_cell.angle_gamma   90.00
#
_symmetry.space_group_name_H-M   'P 1'
#
loop_
_entity.id
_entity.type
_entity.pdbx_description
1 polymer ?
#
loop_
_entity_poly.entity_id
_entity_poly.type
_entity_poly.pdbx_seq_one_letter_code
_entity_poly.pdbx_strand_id
1 'polypeptide(L)'
;VHIVPRQLFGVPIQMVGIASRPMPQGLNDRMFPIILDLALGKLEKYGLVRPKEGILKQIDAGRIPVIDVGTVAAIKAGRIKVAPDIKRFGEGDATFVDGRQEDFDAVILATGYRPAYDKFLPAELRPQKSGVNARASELGLYLVGFHNPVTGLLREIGLEAMAVAADIEKRG
;
A
#
# COMPACT_ATOMS: atom_id res chain seq x y z
N VAL A 1 1.61 10.52 -0.42
CA VAL A 1 1.65 9.04 -0.61
C VAL A 1 3.03 8.63 -1.10
N HIS A 2 3.52 7.44 -0.75
CA HIS A 2 4.75 6.90 -1.35
C HIS A 2 4.43 6.23 -2.69
N ILE A 3 5.17 6.58 -3.74
CA ILE A 3 5.01 6.01 -5.08
C ILE A 3 6.33 5.34 -5.45
N VAL A 4 6.25 4.11 -5.92
CA VAL A 4 7.41 3.31 -6.35
C VAL A 4 7.20 2.82 -7.78
N PRO A 5 8.21 2.84 -8.65
CA PRO A 5 8.05 2.31 -10.01
C PRO A 5 7.85 0.79 -9.97
N ARG A 6 7.12 0.23 -10.93
CA ARG A 6 7.03 -1.24 -11.10
C ARG A 6 8.40 -1.90 -11.22
N GLN A 7 9.33 -1.24 -11.92
CA GLN A 7 10.72 -1.65 -12.04
C GLN A 7 11.64 -0.47 -11.73
N LEU A 8 12.64 -0.72 -10.91
CA LEU A 8 13.71 0.22 -10.61
C LEU A 8 14.95 -0.19 -11.41
N PHE A 9 15.34 0.63 -12.39
CA PHE A 9 16.48 0.37 -13.29
C PHE A 9 16.48 -1.05 -13.92
N GLY A 10 15.30 -1.52 -14.34
CA GLY A 10 15.11 -2.85 -14.95
C GLY A 10 14.86 -3.99 -13.96
N VAL A 11 14.98 -3.75 -12.65
CA VAL A 11 14.76 -4.75 -11.61
C VAL A 11 13.36 -4.57 -10.99
N PRO A 12 12.53 -5.63 -10.84
CA PRO A 12 11.25 -5.54 -10.14
C PRO A 12 11.40 -4.98 -8.72
N ILE A 13 10.54 -4.03 -8.35
CA ILE A 13 10.67 -3.33 -7.06
C ILE A 13 10.55 -4.28 -5.86
N GLN A 14 9.80 -5.38 -5.99
CA GLN A 14 9.68 -6.40 -4.95
C GLN A 14 11.01 -7.11 -4.69
N MET A 15 11.83 -7.35 -5.73
CA MET A 15 13.16 -7.93 -5.55
C MET A 15 14.10 -6.96 -4.81
N VAL A 16 14.01 -5.67 -5.13
CA VAL A 16 14.74 -4.62 -4.39
C VAL A 16 14.29 -4.62 -2.91
N GLY A 17 12.99 -4.74 -2.66
CA GLY A 17 12.43 -4.88 -1.31
C GLY A 17 12.99 -6.09 -0.56
N ILE A 18 13.04 -7.26 -1.21
CA ILE A 18 13.64 -8.49 -0.62
C ILE A 18 15.13 -8.27 -0.29
N ALA A 19 15.90 -7.69 -1.21
CA ALA A 19 17.32 -7.42 -1.02
C ALA A 19 17.60 -6.37 0.07
N SER A 20 16.63 -5.49 0.35
CA SER A 20 16.73 -4.45 1.38
C SER A 20 16.45 -4.93 2.81
N ARG A 21 15.91 -6.14 3.00
CA ARG A 21 15.59 -6.71 4.32
C ARG A 21 16.75 -6.70 5.33
N PRO A 22 17.99 -7.08 4.99
CA PRO A 22 19.08 -7.09 5.96
C PRO A 22 19.66 -5.70 6.25
N MET A 23 19.24 -4.64 5.53
CA MET A 23 19.80 -3.31 5.74
C MET A 23 19.23 -2.62 6.98
N PRO A 24 20.05 -1.81 7.70
CA PRO A 24 19.56 -0.99 8.81
C PRO A 24 18.45 -0.03 8.37
N GLN A 25 17.37 0.06 9.15
CA GLN A 25 16.19 0.89 8.82
C GLN A 25 16.55 2.36 8.55
N GLY A 26 17.46 2.95 9.32
CA GLY A 26 17.88 4.34 9.13
C GLY A 26 18.59 4.59 7.79
N LEU A 27 19.29 3.58 7.26
CA LEU A 27 19.93 3.67 5.94
C LEU A 27 18.88 3.61 4.84
N ASN A 28 17.92 2.68 4.94
CA ASN A 28 16.79 2.56 4.03
C ASN A 28 15.99 3.88 3.97
N ASP A 29 15.63 4.43 5.13
CA ASP A 29 14.84 5.67 5.22
C ASP A 29 15.55 6.88 4.58
N ARG A 30 16.89 6.89 4.54
CA ARG A 30 17.69 7.96 3.92
C ARG A 30 17.93 7.74 2.42
N MET A 31 18.23 6.52 2.00
CA MET A 31 18.57 6.21 0.60
C MET A 31 17.35 6.13 -0.30
N PHE A 32 16.26 5.56 0.19
CA PHE A 32 15.10 5.25 -0.64
C PHE A 32 14.44 6.50 -1.26
N PRO A 33 14.27 7.62 -0.55
CA PRO A 33 13.77 8.86 -1.15
C PRO A 33 14.64 9.35 -2.32
N ILE A 34 15.96 9.27 -2.20
CA ILE A 34 16.91 9.69 -3.24
C ILE A 34 16.80 8.80 -4.48
N ILE A 35 16.73 7.48 -4.27
CA ILE A 35 16.56 6.49 -5.34
C ILE A 35 15.25 6.73 -6.09
N LEU A 36 14.15 6.97 -5.36
CA LEU A 36 12.86 7.29 -5.96
C LEU A 36 12.89 8.62 -6.72
N ASP A 37 13.55 9.65 -6.19
CA ASP A 37 13.70 10.93 -6.88
C ASP A 37 14.53 10.79 -8.16
N LEU A 38 15.52 9.90 -8.17
CA LEU A 38 16.29 9.58 -9.38
C LEU A 38 15.43 8.84 -10.42
N ALA A 39 14.60 7.90 -9.98
CA ALA A 39 13.77 7.08 -10.87
C ALA A 39 12.52 7.82 -11.39
N LEU A 40 11.87 8.60 -10.53
CA LEU A 40 10.58 9.23 -10.80
C LEU A 40 10.67 10.76 -10.91
N GLY A 41 11.79 11.38 -10.54
CA GLY A 41 11.88 12.81 -10.33
C GLY A 41 11.20 13.26 -9.04
N LYS A 42 11.41 14.52 -8.66
CA LYS A 42 10.66 15.17 -7.57
C LYS A 42 9.19 15.33 -7.98
N LEU A 43 8.29 14.63 -7.30
CA LEU A 43 6.86 14.61 -7.63
C LEU A 43 6.07 15.72 -6.92
N GLU A 44 6.68 16.38 -5.94
CA GLU A 44 6.08 17.47 -5.18
C GLU A 44 5.68 18.64 -6.09
N LYS A 45 6.46 18.90 -7.16
CA LYS A 45 6.14 19.92 -8.16
C LYS A 45 4.87 19.62 -8.98
N TYR A 46 4.36 18.39 -8.89
CA TYR A 46 3.09 17.96 -9.48
C TYR A 46 2.00 17.78 -8.43
N GLY A 47 2.19 18.26 -7.19
CA GLY A 47 1.21 18.16 -6.11
C GLY A 47 1.23 16.83 -5.34
N LEU A 48 2.10 15.89 -5.69
CA LEU A 48 2.26 14.62 -4.98
C LEU A 48 3.25 14.77 -3.84
N VAL A 49 2.73 14.97 -2.63
CA VAL A 49 3.55 15.13 -1.43
C VAL A 49 3.97 13.76 -0.87
N ARG A 50 5.28 13.55 -0.78
CA ARG A 50 5.86 12.39 -0.09
C ARG A 50 5.61 12.50 1.42
N PRO A 51 5.12 11.45 2.10
CA PRO A 51 4.99 11.45 3.55
C PRO A 51 6.34 11.63 4.26
N LYS A 52 6.32 12.27 5.45
CA LYS A 52 7.52 12.44 6.28
C LYS A 52 8.01 11.12 6.87
N GLU A 53 7.10 10.19 7.16
CA GLU A 53 7.48 8.86 7.63
C GLU A 53 8.09 8.03 6.49
N GLY A 54 9.16 7.30 6.80
CA GLY A 54 9.78 6.34 5.90
C GLY A 54 8.80 5.23 5.45
N ILE A 55 9.08 4.65 4.28
CA ILE A 55 8.19 3.66 3.65
C ILE A 55 7.95 2.46 4.55
N LEU A 56 9.00 1.92 5.20
CA LEU A 56 8.88 0.77 6.08
C LEU A 56 7.93 1.05 7.26
N LYS A 57 8.07 2.22 7.90
CA LYS A 57 7.16 2.64 8.99
C LYS A 57 5.71 2.82 8.51
N GLN A 58 5.52 3.27 7.27
CA GLN A 58 4.18 3.39 6.71
C GLN A 58 3.54 2.02 6.46
N ILE A 59 4.32 1.05 5.97
CA ILE A 59 3.85 -0.33 5.78
C ILE A 59 3.47 -0.97 7.12
N ASP A 60 4.27 -0.80 8.16
CA ASP A 60 3.93 -1.26 9.53
C ASP A 60 2.63 -0.61 10.05
N ALA A 61 2.35 0.62 9.59
CA ALA A 61 1.11 1.33 9.85
C ALA A 61 -0.04 0.98 8.89
N GLY A 62 0.13 0.01 7.99
CA GLY A 62 -0.88 -0.44 7.02
C GLY A 62 -1.01 0.45 5.78
N ARG A 63 -0.09 1.39 5.56
CA ARG A 63 -0.06 2.29 4.41
C ARG A 63 0.97 1.80 3.38
N ILE A 64 0.47 1.12 2.35
CA ILE A 64 1.29 0.49 1.31
C ILE A 64 1.60 1.49 0.19
N PRO A 65 2.83 1.53 -0.34
CA PRO A 65 3.18 2.39 -1.46
C PRO A 65 2.41 2.01 -2.73
N VAL A 66 2.11 3.02 -3.55
CA VAL A 66 1.49 2.84 -4.86
C VAL A 66 2.56 2.38 -5.85
N ILE A 67 2.29 1.30 -6.57
CA ILE A 67 3.13 0.86 -7.69
C ILE A 67 2.74 1.66 -8.93
N ASP A 68 3.64 2.49 -9.43
CA ASP A 68 3.47 3.23 -10.66
C ASP A 68 3.65 2.31 -11.87
N VAL A 69 2.64 2.31 -12.73
CA VAL A 69 2.59 1.59 -14.01
C VAL A 69 2.39 2.53 -15.21
N GLY A 70 2.56 3.84 -15.00
CA GLY A 70 2.38 4.87 -16.03
C GLY A 70 1.59 6.10 -15.57
N THR A 71 1.07 6.08 -14.34
CA THR A 71 0.35 7.21 -13.72
C THR A 71 1.24 8.44 -13.61
N VAL A 72 2.49 8.27 -13.14
CA VAL A 72 3.44 9.38 -13.01
C VAL A 72 3.75 9.98 -14.38
N ALA A 73 3.91 9.15 -15.42
CA ALA A 73 4.14 9.65 -16.78
C ALA A 73 2.92 10.43 -17.32
N ALA A 74 1.70 9.98 -17.03
CA ALA A 74 0.48 10.69 -17.41
C ALA A 74 0.32 12.03 -16.66
N ILE A 75 0.69 12.08 -15.37
CA ILE A 75 0.73 13.33 -14.58
C ILE A 75 1.75 14.31 -15.18
N LYS A 76 2.97 13.84 -15.46
CA LYS A 76 4.02 14.67 -16.07
C LYS A 76 3.64 15.23 -17.44
N ALA A 77 2.86 14.46 -18.21
CA ALA A 77 2.35 14.86 -19.52
C ALA A 77 1.10 15.76 -19.44
N GLY A 78 0.60 16.09 -18.25
CA GLY A 78 -0.60 16.91 -18.05
C GLY A 78 -1.92 16.20 -18.36
N ARG A 79 -1.89 14.88 -18.66
CA ARG A 79 -3.09 14.07 -18.90
C ARG A 79 -3.86 13.77 -17.61
N ILE A 80 -3.17 13.77 -16.48
CA ILE A 80 -3.78 13.64 -15.14
C ILE A 80 -3.37 14.88 -14.34
N LYS A 81 -4.37 15.61 -13.82
CA LYS A 81 -4.14 16.72 -12.89
C LYS A 81 -4.28 16.22 -11.46
N VAL A 82 -3.32 16.54 -10.61
CA VAL A 82 -3.41 16.28 -9.17
C VAL A 82 -4.08 17.49 -8.53
N ALA A 83 -5.12 17.22 -7.74
CA ALA A 83 -5.89 18.23 -7.04
C ALA A 83 -5.87 17.92 -5.53
N PRO A 84 -6.12 18.94 -4.67
CA PRO A 84 -6.30 18.70 -3.25
C PRO A 84 -7.65 18.03 -2.99
N ASP A 85 -7.96 17.82 -1.71
CA ASP A 85 -9.16 17.09 -1.31
C ASP A 85 -10.46 17.80 -1.74
N ILE A 86 -11.56 17.03 -1.81
CA ILE A 86 -12.89 17.55 -2.15
C ILE A 86 -13.56 18.09 -0.90
N LYS A 87 -14.01 19.34 -0.96
CA LYS A 87 -14.80 19.98 0.10
C LYS A 87 -16.28 19.60 0.00
N ARG A 88 -16.84 19.61 -1.21
CA ARG A 88 -18.23 19.21 -1.50
C ARG A 88 -18.42 18.91 -2.99
N PHE A 89 -19.43 18.10 -3.30
CA PHE A 89 -19.94 17.90 -4.66
C PHE A 89 -21.14 18.83 -4.88
N GLY A 90 -21.22 19.43 -6.07
CA GLY A 90 -22.37 20.17 -6.57
C GLY A 90 -23.14 19.37 -7.62
N GLU A 91 -24.02 20.05 -8.36
CA GLU A 91 -24.74 19.48 -9.49
C GLU A 91 -23.88 19.63 -10.76
N GLY A 92 -23.08 18.60 -11.06
CA GLY A 92 -22.16 18.58 -12.20
C GLY A 92 -20.76 19.14 -11.92
N ASP A 93 -20.49 19.58 -10.68
CA ASP A 93 -19.20 20.12 -10.28
C ASP A 93 -18.67 19.55 -8.95
N ALA A 94 -17.41 19.85 -8.65
CA ALA A 94 -16.84 19.66 -7.32
C ALA A 94 -16.08 20.91 -6.85
N THR A 95 -16.29 21.28 -5.59
CA THR A 95 -15.50 22.30 -4.90
C THR A 95 -14.37 21.64 -4.12
N PHE A 96 -13.13 22.07 -4.37
CA PHE A 96 -11.94 21.62 -3.67
C PHE A 96 -11.72 22.37 -2.35
N VAL A 97 -10.90 21.82 -1.44
CA VAL A 97 -10.57 22.46 -0.15
C VAL A 97 -9.79 23.77 -0.28
N ASP A 98 -9.15 24.02 -1.43
CA ASP A 98 -8.49 25.28 -1.77
C ASP A 98 -9.47 26.35 -2.29
N GLY A 99 -10.76 26.02 -2.42
CA GLY A 99 -11.82 26.91 -2.91
C GLY A 99 -12.03 26.89 -4.42
N ARG A 100 -11.19 26.19 -5.19
CA ARG A 100 -11.39 26.01 -6.64
C ARG A 100 -12.63 25.15 -6.91
N GLN A 101 -13.32 25.43 -8.00
CA GLN A 101 -14.49 24.68 -8.47
C GLN A 101 -14.28 24.28 -9.93
N GLU A 102 -14.55 23.02 -10.25
CA GLU A 102 -14.41 22.49 -11.62
C GLU A 102 -15.56 21.53 -11.93
N ASP A 103 -15.97 21.50 -13.20
CA ASP A 103 -17.03 20.64 -13.72
C ASP A 103 -16.51 19.22 -14.00
N PHE A 104 -17.35 18.21 -13.75
CA PHE A 104 -17.02 16.80 -13.98
C PHE A 104 -18.22 16.03 -14.53
N ASP A 105 -18.01 15.29 -15.63
CA ASP A 105 -19.03 14.41 -16.20
C ASP A 105 -19.28 13.15 -15.34
N ALA A 106 -18.28 12.73 -14.57
CA ALA A 106 -18.34 11.52 -13.77
C ALA A 106 -17.42 11.58 -12.54
N VAL A 107 -17.82 10.88 -11.47
CA VAL A 107 -17.03 10.71 -10.24
C VAL A 107 -16.82 9.22 -9.99
N ILE A 108 -15.55 8.82 -9.78
CA ILE A 108 -15.18 7.45 -9.41
C ILE A 108 -14.60 7.45 -8.00
N LEU A 109 -15.29 6.82 -7.06
CA LEU A 109 -14.82 6.68 -5.68
C LEU A 109 -13.86 5.50 -5.54
N ALA A 110 -12.57 5.75 -5.79
CA ALA A 110 -11.50 4.76 -5.61
C ALA A 110 -10.95 4.74 -4.17
N THR A 111 -11.83 4.79 -3.16
CA THR A 111 -11.48 4.97 -1.72
C THR A 111 -11.18 3.66 -0.97
N GLY A 112 -11.06 2.55 -1.69
CA GLY A 112 -10.70 1.24 -1.13
C GLY A 112 -11.88 0.45 -0.56
N TYR A 113 -11.56 -0.57 0.23
CA TYR A 113 -12.54 -1.51 0.79
C TYR A 113 -12.34 -1.68 2.31
N ARG A 114 -13.42 -2.04 3.01
CA ARG A 114 -13.35 -2.48 4.40
C ARG A 114 -13.69 -3.98 4.46
N PRO A 115 -12.90 -4.80 5.15
CA PRO A 115 -13.24 -6.20 5.32
C PRO A 115 -14.48 -6.34 6.22
N ALA A 116 -15.32 -7.33 5.90
CA ALA A 116 -16.59 -7.56 6.60
C ALA A 116 -16.52 -8.74 7.60
N TYR A 117 -15.39 -8.89 8.31
CA TYR A 117 -15.18 -10.01 9.26
C TYR A 117 -16.24 -10.04 10.36
N ASP A 118 -16.71 -8.87 10.77
CA ASP A 118 -17.67 -8.66 11.86
C ASP A 118 -18.98 -9.42 11.66
N LYS A 119 -19.27 -9.86 10.44
CA LYS A 119 -20.46 -10.65 10.11
C LYS A 119 -20.34 -12.12 10.47
N PHE A 120 -19.13 -12.65 10.66
CA PHE A 120 -18.90 -14.09 10.84
C PHE A 120 -17.73 -14.45 11.75
N LEU A 121 -16.91 -13.48 12.18
CA LEU A 121 -15.81 -13.67 13.12
C LEU A 121 -15.97 -12.78 14.37
N PRO A 122 -15.92 -13.39 15.58
CA PRO A 122 -15.75 -12.66 16.83
C PRO A 122 -14.52 -11.74 16.78
N ALA A 123 -14.58 -10.61 17.50
CA ALA A 123 -13.54 -9.58 17.44
C ALA A 123 -12.15 -10.11 17.82
N GLU A 124 -12.09 -11.01 18.80
CA GLU A 124 -10.87 -11.65 19.28
C GLU A 124 -10.22 -12.60 18.27
N LEU A 125 -10.93 -13.03 17.22
CA LEU A 125 -10.44 -13.95 16.18
C LEU A 125 -10.10 -13.24 14.87
N ARG A 126 -10.23 -11.91 14.80
CA ARG A 126 -9.96 -11.15 13.58
C ARG A 126 -8.46 -11.11 13.25
N PRO A 127 -8.09 -10.90 11.97
CA PRO A 127 -6.69 -10.73 11.61
C PRO A 127 -6.06 -9.55 12.36
N GLN A 128 -4.85 -9.73 12.88
CA GLN A 128 -4.05 -8.63 13.42
C GLN A 128 -3.29 -7.93 12.28
N LYS A 129 -2.60 -6.82 12.59
CA LYS A 129 -1.77 -6.09 11.62
C LYS A 129 -0.71 -6.98 10.94
N SER A 130 -0.19 -7.95 11.66
CA SER A 130 0.77 -8.94 11.16
C SER A 130 0.13 -10.03 10.29
N GLY A 131 -1.19 -10.01 10.08
CA GLY A 131 -1.96 -11.09 9.44
C GLY A 131 -2.21 -12.29 10.36
N VAL A 132 -1.46 -12.44 11.45
CA VAL A 132 -1.53 -13.60 12.37
C VAL A 132 -2.38 -13.26 13.60
N ASN A 133 -3.20 -14.21 14.06
CA ASN A 133 -3.88 -14.13 15.35
C ASN A 133 -3.62 -15.43 16.14
N ALA A 134 -2.84 -15.33 17.23
CA ALA A 134 -2.45 -16.49 18.02
C ALA A 134 -3.65 -17.27 18.58
N ARG A 135 -4.69 -16.58 19.06
CA ARG A 135 -5.91 -17.21 19.57
C ARG A 135 -6.68 -17.93 18.47
N ALA A 136 -6.78 -17.34 17.28
CA ALA A 136 -7.37 -18.02 16.13
C ALA A 136 -6.59 -19.29 15.80
N SER A 137 -5.26 -19.20 15.74
CA SER A 137 -4.39 -20.34 15.47
C SER A 137 -4.54 -21.44 16.54
N GLU A 138 -4.57 -21.11 17.83
CA GLU A 138 -4.82 -22.08 18.91
C GLU A 138 -6.11 -22.88 18.70
N LEU A 139 -7.16 -22.23 18.19
CA LEU A 139 -8.46 -22.83 17.87
C LEU A 139 -8.49 -23.56 16.51
N GLY A 140 -7.37 -23.64 15.80
CA GLY A 140 -7.30 -24.26 14.46
C GLY A 140 -7.89 -23.38 13.34
N LEU A 141 -8.11 -22.09 13.59
CA LEU A 141 -8.52 -21.11 12.60
C LEU A 141 -7.31 -20.35 12.05
N TYR A 142 -7.09 -20.43 10.74
CA TYR A 142 -5.95 -19.79 10.08
C TYR A 142 -6.40 -18.63 9.19
N LEU A 143 -5.69 -17.52 9.28
CA LEU A 143 -5.97 -16.27 8.59
C LEU A 143 -4.85 -16.01 7.57
N VAL A 144 -4.99 -16.53 6.36
CA VAL A 144 -3.98 -16.45 5.30
C VAL A 144 -4.26 -15.27 4.38
N GLY A 145 -3.23 -14.50 4.02
CA GLY A 145 -3.31 -13.38 3.08
C GLY A 145 -3.78 -12.06 3.66
N PHE A 146 -3.80 -11.93 4.99
CA PHE A 146 -4.19 -10.69 5.68
C PHE A 146 -3.02 -9.75 6.00
N HIS A 147 -1.79 -10.19 5.74
CA HIS A 147 -0.59 -9.39 5.82
C HIS A 147 -0.27 -8.81 4.44
N ASN A 148 0.11 -7.52 4.34
CA ASN A 148 0.48 -6.89 3.06
C ASN A 148 1.98 -6.50 3.03
N PRO A 149 2.86 -7.43 2.63
CA PRO A 149 4.30 -7.27 2.70
C PRO A 149 4.90 -6.61 1.46
N VAL A 150 6.06 -5.99 1.65
CA VAL A 150 6.88 -5.38 0.57
C VAL A 150 7.45 -6.42 -0.40
N THR A 151 7.56 -7.67 0.05
CA THR A 151 8.15 -8.80 -0.69
C THR A 151 7.17 -9.44 -1.69
N GLY A 152 5.93 -8.96 -1.73
CA GLY A 152 4.88 -9.45 -2.63
C GLY A 152 3.91 -10.39 -1.91
N LEU A 153 2.63 -10.04 -1.99
CA LEU A 153 1.54 -10.73 -1.29
C LEU A 153 1.43 -12.22 -1.65
N LEU A 154 1.48 -12.57 -2.94
CA LEU A 154 1.34 -13.97 -3.39
C LEU A 154 2.47 -14.87 -2.86
N ARG A 155 3.71 -14.34 -2.83
CA ARG A 155 4.85 -15.08 -2.27
C ARG A 155 4.62 -15.38 -0.79
N GLU A 156 4.10 -14.42 -0.06
CA GLU A 156 3.95 -14.51 1.39
C GLU A 156 2.73 -15.35 1.75
N ILE A 157 1.63 -15.29 0.99
CA ILE A 157 0.52 -16.25 1.06
C ILE A 157 1.02 -17.69 0.88
N GLY A 158 1.94 -17.92 -0.07
CA GLY A 158 2.52 -19.26 -0.27
C GLY A 158 3.30 -19.75 0.95
N LEU A 159 4.07 -18.86 1.60
CA LEU A 159 4.80 -19.20 2.82
C LEU A 159 3.86 -19.43 4.01
N GLU A 160 2.84 -18.58 4.16
CA GLU A 160 1.80 -18.73 5.19
C GLU A 160 1.06 -20.07 5.02
N ALA A 161 0.68 -20.44 3.80
CA ALA A 161 0.00 -21.70 3.51
C ALA A 161 0.85 -22.92 3.91
N MET A 162 2.16 -22.92 3.61
CA MET A 162 3.07 -24.00 4.00
C MET A 162 3.21 -24.10 5.53
N ALA A 163 3.29 -22.97 6.22
CA ALA A 163 3.37 -22.94 7.68
C ALA A 163 2.06 -23.45 8.33
N VAL A 164 0.91 -23.08 7.77
CA VAL A 164 -0.42 -23.56 8.20
C VAL A 164 -0.54 -25.07 8.00
N ALA A 165 -0.15 -25.58 6.83
CA ALA A 165 -0.19 -27.02 6.56
C ALA A 165 0.66 -27.82 7.57
N ALA A 166 1.87 -27.35 7.88
CA ALA A 166 2.73 -27.96 8.88
C ALA A 166 2.18 -27.88 10.31
N ASP A 167 1.43 -26.82 10.65
CA ASP A 167 0.76 -26.72 11.96
C ASP A 167 -0.43 -27.69 12.06
N ILE A 168 -1.22 -27.82 10.99
CA ILE A 168 -2.33 -28.79 10.91
C ILE A 168 -1.81 -30.22 11.06
N GLU A 169 -0.74 -30.58 10.36
CA GLU A 169 -0.13 -31.92 10.44
C GLU A 169 0.34 -32.28 11.85
N LYS A 170 0.85 -31.31 12.63
CA LYS A 170 1.28 -31.52 14.01
C LYS A 170 0.13 -31.68 15.02
N ARG A 171 -1.08 -31.27 14.65
CA ARG A 171 -2.28 -31.32 15.50
C ARG A 171 -3.09 -32.61 15.32
N GLY A 172 -2.96 -33.26 14.16
CA GLY A 172 -3.54 -34.58 13.87
C GLY A 172 -2.66 -35.70 14.37
#